data_AF-A0A9D6R100-F1
#
_entry.id   AF-A0A9D6R100-F1
#
_cell.length_a   1.000
_cell.length_b   1.000
_cell.length_c   1.000
_cell.angle_alpha   90.00
_cell.angle_beta   90.00
_cell.angle_gamma   90.00
#
_symmetry.space_group_name_H-M   'P 1'
#
loop_
_entity.id
_entity.type
_entity.pdbx_description
1 polymer ?
#
loop_
_entity_poly.entity_id
_entity_poly.type
_entity_poly.pdbx_seq_one_letter_code
_entity_poly.pdbx_strand_id
1 'polypeptide(L)'
;LYEWRTLSSDPDQYENWHQTQIPGAANLGQNYSGLNDRDISEALEAARKTYDQTKRVELYRQFQQLFVERVPALLLYYPVYAYGVDTRVRGVQLAPLQTASDRFRNLAQWFVKTKRVALTTSEGTATPGK
;
A
#
# COMPACT_ATOMS: atom_id res chain seq x y z
N LEU A 1 21.76 -2.95 -3.54
CA LEU A 1 20.34 -3.19 -3.86
C LEU A 1 19.52 -2.13 -3.18
N TYR A 2 18.89 -1.24 -3.95
CA TYR A 2 18.01 -0.21 -3.42
C TYR A 2 16.58 -0.76 -3.39
N GLU A 3 15.90 -0.59 -2.26
CA GLU A 3 14.49 -0.93 -2.09
C GLU A 3 13.71 0.37 -1.98
N TRP A 4 12.68 0.53 -2.80
CA TRP A 4 11.76 1.66 -2.71
C TRP A 4 11.01 1.57 -1.38
N ARG A 5 11.38 2.41 -0.41
CA ARG A 5 10.77 2.35 0.92
C ARG A 5 9.32 2.76 0.83
N THR A 6 8.47 1.87 1.33
CA THR A 6 7.02 1.99 1.42
C THR A 6 6.35 2.29 0.08
N LEU A 7 5.75 1.25 -0.50
CA LEU A 7 4.51 1.44 -1.25
C LEU A 7 3.51 2.11 -0.30
N SER A 8 3.53 3.45 -0.30
CA SER A 8 2.46 4.25 0.28
C SER A 8 1.15 3.79 -0.34
N SER A 9 0.04 3.98 0.36
CA SER A 9 -1.28 3.75 -0.25
C SER A 9 -1.50 4.62 -1.50
N ASP A 10 -0.73 5.71 -1.61
CA ASP A 10 -0.69 6.54 -2.79
C ASP A 10 0.40 6.02 -3.79
N PRO A 11 0.04 5.73 -5.06
CA PRO A 11 0.97 5.25 -6.08
C PRO A 11 1.99 6.29 -6.57
N ASP A 12 2.04 7.49 -5.99
CA ASP A 12 2.90 8.58 -6.42
C ASP A 12 4.40 8.28 -6.31
N GLN A 13 5.08 8.40 -7.45
CA GLN A 13 6.50 8.10 -7.62
C GLN A 13 7.36 9.33 -7.92
N TYR A 14 6.85 10.54 -7.68
CA TYR A 14 7.57 11.77 -8.01
C TYR A 14 8.98 11.84 -7.38
N GLU A 15 9.10 11.55 -6.08
CA GLU A 15 10.39 11.59 -5.35
C GLU A 15 11.44 10.64 -5.92
N ASN A 16 10.98 9.57 -6.56
CA ASN A 16 11.79 8.47 -7.04
C ASN A 16 12.33 8.72 -8.46
N TRP A 17 11.58 9.42 -9.31
CA TRP A 17 11.85 9.45 -10.75
C TRP A 17 11.75 10.82 -11.41
N HIS A 18 11.28 11.85 -10.71
CA HIS A 18 11.22 13.18 -11.30
C HIS A 18 12.63 13.79 -11.43
N GLN A 19 12.89 14.53 -12.52
CA GLN A 19 14.21 15.09 -12.80
C GLN A 19 14.72 16.07 -11.72
N THR A 20 13.81 16.76 -11.02
CA THR A 20 14.17 17.65 -9.89
C THR A 20 14.51 16.90 -8.61
N GLN A 21 14.38 15.57 -8.59
CA GLN A 21 14.65 14.73 -7.42
C GLN A 21 16.00 14.02 -7.51
N ILE A 22 16.85 14.42 -8.47
CA ILE A 22 18.24 13.96 -8.53
C ILE A 22 18.97 14.52 -7.28
N PRO A 23 19.53 13.64 -6.43
CA PRO A 23 20.19 14.07 -5.20
C PRO A 23 21.45 14.90 -5.50
N GLY A 24 21.69 15.91 -4.67
CA GLY A 24 22.85 16.79 -4.77
C GLY A 24 23.08 17.56 -3.48
N ALA A 25 24.07 18.45 -3.45
CA ALA A 25 24.45 19.17 -2.23
C ALA A 25 23.31 19.99 -1.60
N ALA A 26 22.36 20.46 -2.42
CA ALA A 26 21.19 21.24 -1.98
C ALA A 26 19.85 20.48 -2.09
N ASN A 27 19.86 19.20 -2.49
CA ASN A 27 18.66 18.43 -2.77
C ASN A 27 18.76 17.01 -2.22
N LEU A 28 17.80 16.62 -1.38
CA LEU A 28 17.73 15.30 -0.75
C LEU A 28 16.79 14.33 -1.49
N GLY A 29 16.54 14.57 -2.79
CA GLY A 29 15.67 13.72 -3.61
C GLY A 29 16.16 12.27 -3.74
N GLN A 30 15.26 11.38 -4.17
CA GLN A 30 15.50 9.92 -4.19
C GLN A 30 15.72 9.36 -5.59
N ASN A 31 15.88 10.21 -6.61
CA ASN A 31 16.20 9.78 -7.97
C ASN A 31 17.70 9.44 -8.10
N TYR A 32 18.10 8.35 -7.45
CA TYR A 32 19.48 7.87 -7.44
C TYR A 32 19.98 7.37 -8.79
N SER A 33 19.06 7.09 -9.73
CA SER A 33 19.42 6.72 -11.11
C SER A 33 19.98 7.90 -11.91
N GLY A 34 19.75 9.14 -11.45
CA GLY A 34 20.09 10.34 -12.21
C GLY A 34 19.20 10.55 -13.43
N LEU A 35 17.99 9.96 -13.43
CA LEU A 35 17.05 10.06 -14.55
C LEU A 35 16.66 11.52 -14.79
N ASN A 36 17.02 12.03 -15.96
CA ASN A 36 16.65 13.36 -16.44
C ASN A 36 15.84 13.22 -17.73
N ASP A 37 14.54 12.92 -17.59
CA ASP A 37 13.61 12.72 -18.68
C ASP A 37 12.36 13.59 -18.48
N ARG A 38 12.08 14.43 -19.48
CA ARG A 38 11.00 15.41 -19.43
C ARG A 38 9.63 14.76 -19.51
N ASP A 39 9.46 13.75 -20.36
CA ASP A 39 8.17 13.09 -20.59
C ASP A 39 7.73 12.34 -19.32
N ILE A 40 8.69 11.67 -18.66
CA ILE A 40 8.47 11.02 -17.35
C ILE A 40 8.10 12.06 -16.29
N SER A 41 8.83 13.18 -16.25
CA SER A 41 8.61 14.24 -15.26
C SER A 41 7.23 14.88 -15.43
N GLU A 42 6.82 15.20 -16.65
CA GLU A 42 5.50 15.77 -16.97
C GLU A 42 4.36 14.79 -16.64
N ALA A 43 4.51 13.50 -16.96
CA ALA A 43 3.50 12.49 -16.64
C ALA A 43 3.29 12.36 -15.11
N LEU A 44 4.38 12.36 -14.32
CA LEU A 44 4.31 12.30 -12.86
C LEU A 44 3.72 13.57 -12.24
N GLU A 45 4.12 14.75 -12.76
CA GLU A 45 3.59 16.03 -12.29
C GLU A 45 2.09 16.16 -12.57
N ALA A 46 1.64 15.78 -13.77
CA ALA A 46 0.22 15.75 -14.12
C ALA A 46 -0.56 14.76 -13.24
N ALA A 47 0.01 13.57 -12.98
CA ALA A 47 -0.62 12.53 -12.16
C ALA A 47 -0.83 12.95 -10.70
N ARG A 48 0.09 13.76 -10.15
CA ARG A 48 -0.02 14.30 -8.78
C ARG A 48 -1.00 15.49 -8.68
N LYS A 49 -1.19 16.26 -9.76
CA LYS A 49 -2.06 17.45 -9.76
C LYS A 49 -3.53 17.14 -10.06
N THR A 50 -3.84 15.99 -10.66
CA THR A 50 -5.22 15.63 -11.00
C THR A 50 -5.96 14.98 -9.82
N TYR A 51 -7.24 15.34 -9.66
CA TYR A 51 -8.17 14.69 -8.73
C TYR A 51 -9.05 13.62 -9.40
N ASP A 52 -9.05 13.55 -10.74
CA ASP A 52 -9.77 12.52 -11.48
C ASP A 52 -8.99 11.21 -11.43
N GLN A 53 -9.56 10.22 -10.73
CA GLN A 53 -8.95 8.91 -10.54
C GLN A 53 -8.73 8.16 -11.85
N THR A 54 -9.64 8.26 -12.82
CA THR A 54 -9.50 7.61 -14.14
C THR A 54 -8.32 8.23 -14.87
N LYS A 55 -8.24 9.56 -14.86
CA LYS A 55 -7.13 10.26 -15.51
C LYS A 55 -5.79 9.97 -14.85
N ARG A 56 -5.78 9.89 -13.51
CA ARG A 56 -4.60 9.54 -12.72
C ARG A 56 -4.06 8.16 -13.10
N VAL A 57 -4.92 7.18 -13.29
CA VAL A 57 -4.54 5.82 -13.71
C VAL A 57 -3.92 5.83 -15.12
N GLU A 58 -4.49 6.58 -16.07
CA GLU A 58 -3.91 6.71 -17.41
C GLU A 58 -2.50 7.29 -17.38
N LEU A 59 -2.28 8.35 -16.61
CA LEU A 59 -0.98 9.02 -16.49
C LEU A 59 0.07 8.10 -15.86
N TYR A 60 -0.29 7.31 -14.84
CA TYR A 60 0.63 6.32 -14.30
C TYR A 60 0.93 5.17 -15.26
N ARG A 61 -0.03 4.77 -16.12
CA ARG A 61 0.26 3.80 -17.19
C ARG A 61 1.23 4.35 -18.21
N GLN A 62 1.07 5.61 -18.60
CA GLN A 62 2.01 6.30 -19.48
C GLN A 62 3.42 6.35 -18.86
N PHE A 63 3.51 6.72 -17.58
CA PHE A 63 4.77 6.67 -16.83
C PHE A 63 5.39 5.26 -16.87
N GLN A 64 4.61 4.21 -16.63
CA GLN A 64 5.11 2.83 -16.66
C GLN A 64 5.63 2.41 -18.03
N GLN A 65 4.98 2.83 -19.12
CA GLN A 65 5.46 2.60 -20.48
C GLN A 65 6.82 3.27 -20.72
N LEU A 66 6.91 4.57 -20.41
CA LEU A 66 8.15 5.32 -20.53
C LEU A 66 9.26 4.74 -19.64
N PHE A 67 8.93 4.29 -18.44
CA PHE A 67 9.87 3.65 -17.52
C PHE A 67 10.49 2.39 -18.14
N VAL A 68 9.68 1.54 -18.76
CA VAL A 68 10.15 0.31 -19.43
C VAL A 68 10.98 0.64 -20.67
N GLU A 69 10.64 1.70 -21.40
CA GLU A 69 11.41 2.13 -22.58
C GLU A 69 12.77 2.74 -22.21
N ARG A 70 12.82 3.56 -21.15
CA ARG A 70 14.04 4.28 -20.72
C ARG A 70 14.93 3.44 -19.81
N VAL A 71 14.37 2.42 -19.16
CA VAL A 71 15.07 1.50 -18.24
C VAL A 71 15.95 2.24 -17.21
N PRO A 72 15.42 3.22 -16.45
CA PRO A 72 16.23 3.97 -15.48
C PRO A 72 16.68 3.10 -14.30
N ALA A 73 15.99 1.98 -14.06
CA ALA A 73 16.43 0.93 -13.15
C ALA A 73 15.92 -0.45 -13.62
N LEU A 74 16.63 -1.49 -13.19
CA LEU A 74 16.22 -2.88 -13.40
C LEU A 74 15.34 -3.35 -12.23
N LEU A 75 14.08 -3.64 -12.52
CA LEU A 75 13.16 -4.25 -11.56
C LEU A 75 13.53 -5.73 -11.37
N LEU A 76 13.77 -6.15 -10.13
CA LEU A 76 14.20 -7.51 -9.83
C LEU A 76 13.04 -8.39 -9.37
N TYR A 77 12.34 -7.98 -8.31
CA TYR A 77 11.20 -8.71 -7.76
C TYR A 77 10.38 -7.83 -6.82
N TYR A 78 9.16 -8.29 -6.52
CA TYR A 78 8.34 -7.77 -5.43
C TYR A 78 8.34 -8.80 -4.28
N PRO A 79 8.71 -8.42 -3.03
CA PRO A 79 8.85 -9.38 -1.95
C PRO A 79 7.50 -9.99 -1.56
N VAL A 80 7.45 -11.32 -1.49
CA VAL A 80 6.31 -12.05 -0.92
C VAL A 80 6.68 -12.47 0.50
N TYR A 81 5.91 -12.01 1.48
CA TYR A 81 6.11 -12.36 2.89
C TYR A 81 5.27 -13.58 3.27
N ALA A 82 5.94 -14.70 3.58
CA ALA A 82 5.30 -15.86 4.18
C ALA A 82 5.32 -15.75 5.71
N TYR A 83 4.21 -16.06 6.37
CA TYR A 83 4.10 -16.02 7.83
C TYR A 83 3.44 -17.29 8.37
N GLY A 84 4.13 -17.95 9.29
CA GLY A 84 3.61 -19.13 9.98
C GLY A 84 2.91 -18.74 11.27
N VAL A 85 1.68 -19.22 11.47
CA VAL A 85 0.95 -19.08 12.72
C VAL A 85 0.48 -20.45 13.21
N ASP A 86 0.58 -20.66 14.51
CA ASP A 86 0.04 -21.85 15.16
C ASP A 86 -1.48 -21.94 14.94
N THR A 87 -1.97 -23.13 14.58
CA THR A 87 -3.39 -23.37 14.25
C THR A 87 -4.35 -23.08 15.40
N ARG A 88 -3.86 -22.94 16.64
CA ARG A 88 -4.64 -22.56 17.83
C ARG A 88 -4.93 -21.06 17.88
N VAL A 89 -4.14 -20.23 17.20
CA VAL A 89 -4.36 -18.77 17.15
C VAL A 89 -5.39 -18.47 16.08
N ARG A 90 -6.52 -17.90 16.50
CA ARG A 90 -7.62 -17.49 15.62
C ARG A 90 -7.70 -15.97 15.54
N GLY A 91 -8.43 -15.48 14.54
CA GLY A 91 -8.58 -14.03 14.30
C GLY A 91 -7.43 -13.39 13.50
N VAL A 92 -6.46 -14.19 13.06
CA VAL A 92 -5.39 -13.71 12.18
C VAL A 92 -5.94 -13.47 10.79
N GLN A 93 -5.92 -12.21 10.36
CA GLN A 93 -6.19 -11.83 8.97
C GLN A 93 -4.95 -11.16 8.40
N LEU A 94 -4.37 -11.74 7.36
CA LEU A 94 -3.27 -11.14 6.63
C LEU A 94 -3.87 -10.30 5.50
N ALA A 95 -3.95 -8.98 5.70
CA ALA A 95 -4.21 -8.02 4.64
C ALA A 95 -2.96 -7.86 3.76
N PRO A 96 -3.02 -7.15 2.61
CA PRO A 96 -1.81 -6.84 1.84
C PRO A 96 -0.74 -6.22 2.74
N LEU A 97 0.38 -6.91 2.88
CA LEU A 97 1.49 -6.49 3.72
C LEU A 97 2.39 -5.57 2.88
N GLN A 98 2.43 -4.28 3.20
CA GLN A 98 3.37 -3.33 2.59
C GLN A 98 4.73 -3.40 3.27
N THR A 99 4.71 -3.59 4.59
CA THR A 99 5.88 -3.86 5.41
C THR A 99 5.66 -5.12 6.24
N ALA A 100 6.75 -5.75 6.66
CA ALA A 100 6.65 -6.92 7.53
C ALA A 100 5.84 -6.61 8.80
N SER A 101 5.94 -5.39 9.36
CA SER A 101 5.24 -4.97 10.57
C SER A 101 3.72 -4.92 10.43
N ASP A 102 3.19 -4.78 9.21
CA ASP A 102 1.74 -4.70 8.96
C ASP A 102 0.96 -5.93 9.42
N ARG A 103 1.64 -7.07 9.58
CA ARG A 103 1.06 -8.32 10.09
C ARG A 103 0.45 -8.18 11.49
N PHE A 104 0.88 -7.18 12.27
CA PHE A 104 0.40 -6.94 13.63
C PHE A 104 -0.72 -5.91 13.71
N ARG A 105 -1.21 -5.37 12.58
CA ARG A 105 -2.28 -4.35 12.57
C ARG A 105 -3.56 -4.82 13.26
N ASN A 106 -3.86 -6.11 13.24
CA ASN A 106 -5.03 -6.70 13.90
C ASN A 106 -4.68 -7.58 15.10
N LEU A 107 -3.50 -7.39 15.71
CA LEU A 107 -3.03 -8.21 16.84
C LEU A 107 -4.06 -8.25 18.00
N ALA A 108 -4.76 -7.13 18.24
CA ALA A 108 -5.79 -7.05 19.28
C ALA A 108 -7.02 -7.94 19.01
N GLN A 109 -7.23 -8.41 17.78
CA GLN A 109 -8.31 -9.32 17.40
C GLN A 109 -7.89 -10.78 17.50
N TRP A 110 -6.63 -11.08 17.82
CA TRP A 110 -6.13 -12.44 17.88
C TRP A 110 -6.52 -13.06 19.22
N PHE A 111 -6.97 -14.32 19.19
CA PHE A 111 -7.35 -15.04 20.40
C PHE A 111 -7.09 -16.53 20.27
N VAL A 112 -6.91 -17.19 21.43
CA VAL A 112 -6.75 -18.65 21.52
C VAL A 112 -7.96 -19.30 22.15
N LYS A 113 -8.53 -18.71 23.21
CA LYS A 113 -9.69 -19.25 23.92
C LYS A 113 -10.96 -18.50 23.53
N THR A 114 -12.01 -19.23 23.17
CA THR A 114 -13.34 -18.68 22.90
C THR A 114 -14.31 -19.11 24.00
N LYS A 115 -15.10 -18.19 24.54
CA LYS A 115 -16.27 -18.50 25.39
C LYS A 115 -17.53 -18.26 24.57
N ARG A 116 -18.36 -19.28 24.39
CA ARG A 116 -19.69 -19.10 23.79
C ARG A 116 -20.60 -18.40 24.79
N VAL A 117 -21.23 -17.31 24.37
CA VAL A 117 -22.30 -16.65 25.11
C VAL A 117 -23.58 -16.86 24.31
N ALA A 118 -24.53 -17.62 24.86
CA ALA A 118 -25.87 -17.70 24.30
C ALA A 118 -26.61 -16.42 24.71
N LEU A 119 -26.97 -15.59 23.73
CA LEU A 119 -27.91 -14.48 23.96
C LEU A 119 -29.31 -15.09 24.07
N THR A 120 -29.78 -15.33 25.29
CA THR A 120 -31.22 -15.56 25.51
C THR A 120 -31.94 -14.24 25.33
N THR A 121 -32.47 -14.00 24.13
CA THR A 121 -33.49 -12.97 23.91
C THR A 121 -34.68 -13.32 24.78
N SER A 122 -34.90 -12.56 25.86
CA SER A 122 -36.10 -12.72 26.68
C SER A 122 -37.29 -12.15 25.88
N GLU A 123 -38.10 -13.03 25.30
CA GLU A 123 -39.44 -12.66 24.84
C GLU A 123 -40.26 -12.27 26.07
N GLY A 124 -40.53 -10.96 26.21
CA GLY A 124 -41.48 -10.46 27.19
C GLY A 124 -42.90 -10.88 26.78
N THR A 125 -43.45 -11.88 27.46
CA THR A 125 -44.88 -12.19 27.41
C THR A 125 -45.68 -11.00 27.95
N ALA A 126 -46.33 -10.26 27.05
CA ALA A 126 -47.34 -9.28 27.41
C ALA A 126 -48.66 -10.01 27.71
N THR A 127 -49.10 -9.98 28.96
CA THR A 127 -50.40 -10.47 29.41
C THR A 127 -51.51 -9.52 28.93
N PRO A 128 -52.61 -9.98 28.31
CA PRO A 128 -53.76 -9.11 28.02
C PRO A 128 -54.57 -8.88 29.29
N GLY A 129 -54.71 -7.61 29.68
CA GLY A 129 -55.61 -7.19 30.76
C GLY A 129 -57.08 -7.34 30.37
N LYS A 130 -57.91 -7.69 31.36
CA LYS A 130 -59.37 -7.78 31.28
C LYS A 130 -60.02 -6.42 31.05
#